data_AF-D4XAQ0-F1
#
_entry.id   AF-D4XAQ0-F1
#
_cell.length_a   1.000
_cell.length_b   1.000
_cell.length_c   1.000
_cell.angle_alpha   90.00
_cell.angle_beta   90.00
_cell.angle_gamma   90.00
#
_symmetry.space_group_name_H-M   'P 1'
#
loop_
_entity.id
_entity.type
_entity.pdbx_description
1 polymer ?
#
loop_
_entity_poly.entity_id
_entity_poly.type
_entity_poly.pdbx_seq_one_letter_code
_entity_poly.pdbx_strand_id
1 'polypeptide(L)'
;MGMMLAALNQGAQLDQIEKMMDLQERWEHREAEKAFNDALAAFKAEAVEVLKRKTVDFTSQKGRTHYKHAELSDVVEAVGPALSRHGFAWSWKTAQEGGLIRVTCILKHRQGHSDSVSLEASSDQSGNKNSIQAIASTVTYLQRHTLKAITGVSEKGDDNDGNGADSAAEEIRDEW
;
A
#
# COMPACT_ATOMS: atom_id res chain seq x y z
N MET A 1 3.73 -19.21 -28.96
CA MET A 1 3.81 -20.53 -29.64
C MET A 1 3.94 -20.43 -31.16
N GLY A 2 3.17 -19.59 -31.87
CA GLY A 2 3.27 -19.47 -33.34
C GLY A 2 4.57 -18.86 -33.89
N MET A 3 5.14 -17.86 -33.22
CA MET A 3 6.39 -17.19 -33.66
C MET A 3 7.64 -18.08 -33.53
N MET A 4 7.70 -18.92 -32.50
CA MET A 4 8.85 -19.81 -32.26
C MET A 4 8.95 -20.93 -33.31
N LEU A 5 7.81 -21.50 -33.71
CA LEU A 5 7.73 -22.48 -34.80
C LEU A 5 8.08 -21.88 -36.16
N ALA A 6 7.74 -20.61 -36.39
CA ALA A 6 8.11 -19.90 -37.62
C ALA A 6 9.61 -19.60 -37.70
N ALA A 7 10.24 -19.18 -36.60
CA ALA A 7 11.68 -18.90 -36.53
C ALA A 7 12.53 -20.17 -36.71
N LEU A 8 12.14 -21.28 -36.09
CA LEU A 8 12.78 -22.59 -36.28
C LEU A 8 12.68 -23.07 -37.74
N ASN A 9 11.52 -22.89 -38.39
CA ASN A 9 11.33 -23.23 -39.80
C ASN A 9 12.12 -22.32 -40.77
N GLN A 10 12.56 -21.14 -40.34
CA GLN A 10 13.40 -20.23 -41.13
C GLN A 10 14.91 -20.43 -40.89
N GLY A 11 15.30 -21.44 -40.10
CA GLY A 11 16.71 -21.74 -39.84
C GLY A 11 17.37 -20.83 -38.80
N ALA A 12 16.59 -20.17 -37.94
CA ALA A 12 17.14 -19.39 -36.83
C ALA A 12 17.90 -20.32 -35.85
N GLN A 13 19.10 -19.91 -35.45
CA GLN A 13 19.86 -20.64 -34.45
C GLN A 13 19.27 -20.45 -33.05
N LEU A 14 19.47 -21.42 -32.15
CA LEU A 14 18.91 -21.40 -30.80
C LEU A 14 19.24 -20.08 -30.05
N ASP A 15 20.47 -19.58 -30.18
CA ASP A 15 20.92 -18.30 -29.61
C ASP A 15 20.14 -17.08 -30.13
N GLN A 16 19.70 -17.11 -31.40
CA GLN A 16 18.88 -16.03 -31.97
C GLN A 16 17.45 -16.09 -31.43
N ILE A 17 16.90 -17.29 -31.23
CA ILE A 17 15.57 -17.49 -30.64
C ILE A 17 15.56 -17.01 -29.18
N GLU A 18 16.59 -17.35 -28.40
CA GLU A 18 16.76 -16.89 -27.03
C GLU A 18 16.81 -15.35 -26.96
N LYS A 19 17.62 -14.70 -27.79
CA LYS A 19 17.68 -13.23 -27.89
C LYS A 19 16.35 -12.59 -28.28
N MET A 20 15.58 -13.22 -29.16
CA MET A 20 14.25 -12.74 -29.53
C MET A 20 13.25 -12.88 -28.39
N MET A 21 13.31 -13.98 -27.62
CA MET A 21 12.48 -14.17 -26.43
C MET A 21 12.80 -13.15 -25.35
N ASP A 22 14.09 -12.93 -25.06
CA ASP A 22 14.55 -11.91 -24.13
C ASP A 22 14.05 -10.51 -24.53
N LEU A 23 14.12 -10.19 -25.82
CA LEU A 23 13.63 -8.91 -26.32
C LEU A 23 12.12 -8.80 -26.16
N GLN A 24 11.39 -9.89 -26.42
CA GLN A 24 9.94 -9.95 -26.24
C GLN A 24 9.55 -9.79 -24.77
N GLU A 25 10.19 -10.50 -23.84
CA GLU A 25 9.91 -10.41 -22.40
C GLU A 25 10.18 -8.99 -21.88
N ARG A 26 11.31 -8.38 -22.30
CA ARG A 26 11.61 -6.97 -21.94
C ARG A 26 10.59 -6.00 -22.52
N TRP A 27 10.08 -6.26 -23.71
CA TRP A 27 9.03 -5.43 -24.32
C TRP A 27 7.72 -5.60 -23.56
N GLU A 28 7.29 -6.82 -23.26
CA GLU A 28 6.10 -7.12 -22.46
C GLU A 28 6.18 -6.50 -21.06
N HIS A 29 7.34 -6.57 -20.40
CA HIS A 29 7.55 -5.91 -19.10
C HIS A 29 7.38 -4.40 -19.18
N ARG A 30 7.98 -3.75 -20.18
CA ARG A 30 7.83 -2.29 -20.36
C ARG A 30 6.41 -1.88 -20.69
N GLU A 31 5.70 -2.66 -21.50
CA GLU A 31 4.30 -2.41 -21.81
C GLU A 31 3.43 -2.59 -20.55
N ALA A 32 3.70 -3.60 -19.72
CA ALA A 32 3.02 -3.80 -18.45
C ALA A 32 3.27 -2.65 -17.46
N GLU A 33 4.50 -2.14 -17.41
CA GLU A 33 4.89 -1.00 -16.57
C GLU A 33 4.21 0.30 -17.02
N LYS A 34 4.18 0.59 -18.33
CA LYS A 34 3.42 1.73 -18.86
C LYS A 34 1.93 1.63 -18.52
N ALA A 35 1.32 0.47 -18.76
CA ALA A 35 -0.09 0.25 -18.47
C ALA A 35 -0.40 0.38 -16.96
N PHE A 36 0.52 -0.06 -16.10
CA PHE A 36 0.43 0.15 -14.66
C PHE A 36 0.45 1.64 -14.31
N ASN A 37 1.40 2.40 -14.85
CA ASN A 37 1.54 3.83 -14.57
C ASN A 37 0.33 4.63 -15.04
N ASP A 38 -0.18 4.33 -16.25
CA ASP A 38 -1.37 4.96 -16.80
C ASP A 38 -2.62 4.68 -15.94
N ALA A 39 -2.81 3.42 -15.55
CA ALA A 39 -3.92 3.02 -14.68
C ALA A 39 -3.80 3.66 -13.28
N LEU A 40 -2.59 3.77 -12.73
CA LEU A 40 -2.37 4.40 -11.41
C LEU A 40 -2.63 5.90 -11.47
N ALA A 41 -2.25 6.58 -12.55
CA ALA A 41 -2.57 7.98 -12.78
C ALA A 41 -4.09 8.18 -12.89
N ALA A 42 -4.79 7.32 -13.65
CA ALA A 42 -6.24 7.35 -13.78
C ALA A 42 -6.95 7.10 -12.43
N PHE A 43 -6.45 6.15 -11.62
CA PHE A 43 -6.93 5.93 -10.27
C PHE A 43 -6.78 7.18 -9.39
N LYS A 44 -5.60 7.81 -9.39
CA LYS A 44 -5.35 9.03 -8.60
C LYS A 44 -6.25 10.19 -9.03
N ALA A 45 -6.61 10.27 -10.31
CA ALA A 45 -7.51 11.29 -10.83
C ALA A 45 -8.96 11.13 -10.33
N GLU A 46 -9.38 9.96 -9.82
CA GLU A 46 -10.71 9.78 -9.22
C GLU A 46 -10.88 10.53 -7.89
N ALA A 47 -9.80 11.08 -7.31
CA ALA A 47 -9.82 11.81 -6.04
C ALA A 47 -10.53 11.03 -4.92
N VAL A 48 -10.17 9.74 -4.77
CA VAL A 48 -10.75 8.85 -3.76
C VAL A 48 -10.55 9.43 -2.37
N GLU A 49 -11.66 9.79 -1.71
CA GLU A 49 -11.64 10.32 -0.35
C GLU A 49 -11.74 9.19 0.69
N VAL A 50 -10.76 9.14 1.61
CA VAL A 50 -10.84 8.29 2.80
C VAL A 50 -11.49 9.08 3.94
N LEU A 51 -12.69 8.68 4.34
CA LEU A 51 -13.43 9.31 5.45
C LEU A 51 -13.01 8.72 6.80
N LYS A 52 -12.69 9.60 7.77
CA LYS A 52 -12.39 9.22 9.16
C LYS A 52 -13.70 8.91 9.90
N ARG A 53 -14.09 7.63 10.02
CA ARG A 53 -15.36 7.23 10.68
C ARG A 53 -15.20 6.98 12.18
N LYS A 54 -14.04 6.50 12.63
CA LYS A 54 -13.82 6.17 14.04
C LYS A 54 -13.47 7.41 14.85
N THR A 55 -14.16 7.60 15.98
CA THR A 55 -13.88 8.65 16.95
C THR A 55 -13.34 8.00 18.22
N VAL A 56 -12.16 8.44 18.65
CA VAL A 56 -11.57 8.08 19.94
C VAL A 56 -11.86 9.24 20.88
N ASP A 57 -12.51 8.95 22.00
CA ASP A 57 -12.78 9.91 23.07
C ASP A 57 -12.59 9.22 24.42
N PHE A 58 -11.50 9.54 25.11
CA PHE A 58 -11.26 9.05 26.46
C PHE A 58 -10.56 10.08 27.32
N THR A 59 -10.82 10.03 28.63
CA THR A 59 -10.18 10.90 29.61
C THR A 59 -9.14 10.09 30.38
N SER A 60 -7.89 10.52 30.33
CA SER A 60 -6.78 9.95 31.11
C SER A 60 -6.32 10.93 32.19
N GLN A 61 -5.41 10.50 33.08
CA GLN A 61 -4.78 11.37 34.06
C GLN A 61 -4.00 12.55 33.44
N LYS A 62 -3.67 12.48 32.15
CA LYS A 62 -2.95 13.52 31.39
C LYS A 62 -3.87 14.46 30.60
N GLY A 63 -5.19 14.25 30.59
CA GLY A 63 -6.14 15.05 29.83
C GLY A 63 -7.17 14.23 29.04
N ARG A 64 -8.05 14.92 28.30
CA ARG A 64 -9.04 14.30 27.40
C ARG A 64 -8.47 14.20 26.00
N THR A 65 -8.37 12.98 25.49
CA THR A 65 -7.94 12.69 24.11
C THR A 65 -9.18 12.53 23.24
N HIS A 66 -9.35 13.40 22.25
CA HIS A 66 -10.45 13.33 21.28
C HIS A 66 -9.93 13.49 19.85
N TYR A 67 -9.87 12.40 19.08
CA TYR A 67 -9.47 12.45 17.66
C TYR A 67 -10.27 11.45 16.80
N LYS A 68 -10.34 11.74 15.50
CA LYS A 68 -10.91 10.80 14.51
C LYS A 68 -9.80 10.20 13.66
N HIS A 69 -9.90 8.92 13.33
CA HIS A 69 -8.97 8.25 12.41
C HIS A 69 -9.70 7.27 11.49
N ALA A 70 -9.13 7.00 10.31
CA ALA A 70 -9.63 5.95 9.43
C ALA A 70 -9.11 4.58 9.88
N GLU A 71 -9.98 3.57 9.95
CA GLU A 71 -9.55 2.19 10.14
C GLU A 71 -9.07 1.57 8.82
N LEU A 72 -8.42 0.41 8.88
CA LEU A 72 -8.02 -0.32 7.67
C LEU A 72 -9.23 -0.62 6.77
N SER A 73 -10.38 -0.98 7.37
CA SER A 73 -11.65 -1.20 6.67
C SER A 73 -12.10 0.04 5.90
N ASP A 74 -12.03 1.23 6.49
CA ASP A 74 -12.41 2.48 5.83
C ASP A 74 -11.52 2.76 4.61
N VAL A 75 -10.21 2.52 4.73
CA VAL A 75 -9.28 2.66 3.59
C VAL A 75 -9.60 1.66 2.50
N VAL A 76 -9.78 0.38 2.86
CA VAL A 76 -10.06 -0.71 1.90
C VAL A 76 -11.39 -0.49 1.18
N GLU A 77 -12.44 -0.08 1.89
CA GLU A 77 -13.75 0.21 1.29
C GLU A 77 -13.69 1.40 0.33
N ALA A 78 -12.88 2.42 0.66
CA ALA A 78 -12.70 3.59 -0.19
C ALA A 78 -11.89 3.26 -1.46
N VAL A 79 -10.72 2.63 -1.32
CA VAL A 79 -9.81 2.40 -2.46
C VAL A 79 -10.15 1.15 -3.26
N GLY A 80 -10.75 0.13 -2.65
CA GLY A 80 -10.92 -1.19 -3.25
C GLY A 80 -11.74 -1.19 -4.55
N PRO A 81 -12.94 -0.57 -4.57
CA PRO A 81 -13.74 -0.45 -5.79
C PRO A 81 -13.04 0.36 -6.88
N ALA A 82 -12.33 1.44 -6.52
CA ALA A 82 -11.61 2.29 -7.46
C ALA A 82 -10.39 1.55 -8.07
N LEU A 83 -9.59 0.90 -7.25
CA LEU A 83 -8.48 0.05 -7.70
C LEU A 83 -8.97 -1.05 -8.66
N SER A 84 -10.07 -1.70 -8.33
CA SER A 84 -10.65 -2.77 -9.15
C SER A 84 -11.11 -2.26 -10.52
N ARG A 85 -11.69 -1.05 -10.61
CA ARG A 85 -12.08 -0.42 -11.90
C ARG A 85 -10.87 -0.23 -12.83
N HIS A 86 -9.72 0.14 -12.28
CA HIS A 86 -8.49 0.33 -13.03
C HIS A 86 -7.72 -0.97 -13.30
N GLY A 87 -8.17 -2.09 -12.74
CA GLY A 87 -7.57 -3.41 -12.94
C GLY A 87 -6.40 -3.69 -12.00
N PHE A 88 -6.40 -3.05 -10.84
CA PHE A 88 -5.49 -3.35 -9.75
C PHE A 88 -6.10 -4.34 -8.76
N ALA A 89 -5.23 -5.18 -8.21
CA ALA A 89 -5.47 -5.96 -7.01
C ALA A 89 -4.32 -5.72 -6.02
N TRP A 90 -4.58 -5.79 -4.73
CA TRP A 90 -3.52 -5.69 -3.72
C TRP A 90 -3.50 -6.91 -2.81
N SER A 91 -2.36 -7.15 -2.18
CA SER A 91 -2.20 -8.15 -1.13
C SER A 91 -1.12 -7.72 -0.15
N TRP A 92 -1.09 -8.37 1.02
CA TRP A 92 -0.04 -8.15 2.00
C TRP A 92 0.77 -9.41 2.23
N LYS A 93 2.08 -9.23 2.44
CA LYS A 93 2.97 -10.23 3.02
C LYS A 93 3.43 -9.72 4.37
N THR A 94 3.37 -10.58 5.38
CA THR A 94 3.84 -10.27 6.73
C THR A 94 5.01 -11.16 7.09
N ALA A 95 6.08 -10.57 7.62
CA ALA A 95 7.24 -11.27 8.15
C ALA A 95 7.53 -10.80 9.57
N GLN A 96 8.09 -11.69 10.39
CA GLN A 96 8.53 -11.38 11.75
C GLN A 96 9.98 -11.83 11.90
N GLU A 97 10.90 -10.88 12.11
CA GLU A 97 12.33 -11.16 12.21
C GLU A 97 12.97 -10.20 13.22
N GLY A 98 13.80 -10.72 14.13
CA GLY A 98 14.51 -9.89 15.11
C GLY A 98 13.60 -9.10 16.07
N GLY A 99 12.36 -9.54 16.29
CA GLY A 99 11.38 -8.82 17.11
C GLY A 99 10.64 -7.69 16.38
N LEU A 100 10.94 -7.47 15.10
CA LEU A 100 10.23 -6.54 14.23
C LEU A 100 9.19 -7.28 13.38
N ILE A 101 8.06 -6.61 13.16
CA ILE A 101 7.00 -7.03 12.26
C ILE A 101 7.13 -6.18 11.00
N ARG A 102 7.39 -6.82 9.87
CA ARG A 102 7.41 -6.19 8.54
C ARG A 102 6.11 -6.53 7.82
N VAL A 103 5.45 -5.53 7.27
CA VAL A 103 4.32 -5.71 6.35
C VAL A 103 4.68 -5.08 5.01
N THR A 104 4.56 -5.87 3.94
CA THR A 104 4.73 -5.43 2.56
C THR A 104 3.38 -5.44 1.86
N CYS A 105 2.90 -4.27 1.44
CA CYS A 105 1.75 -4.16 0.53
C CYS A 105 2.25 -4.31 -0.90
N ILE A 106 1.61 -5.18 -1.67
CA ILE A 106 1.93 -5.45 -3.07
C ILE A 106 0.72 -5.05 -3.89
N LEU A 107 0.90 -4.11 -4.82
CA LEU A 107 -0.12 -3.69 -5.78
C LEU A 107 0.19 -4.32 -7.14
N LYS A 108 -0.72 -5.11 -7.67
CA LYS A 108 -0.57 -5.81 -8.95
C LYS A 108 -1.56 -5.27 -9.96
N HIS A 109 -1.12 -5.06 -11.18
CA HIS A 109 -1.97 -4.70 -12.31
C HIS A 109 -2.25 -5.93 -13.19
N ARG A 110 -3.45 -6.00 -13.78
CA ARG A 110 -3.87 -7.09 -14.68
C ARG A 110 -2.92 -7.35 -15.86
N GLN A 111 -2.14 -6.34 -16.28
CA GLN A 111 -1.15 -6.48 -17.36
C GLN A 111 0.18 -7.13 -16.91
N GLY A 112 0.32 -7.49 -15.63
CA GLY A 112 1.43 -8.29 -15.14
C GLY A 112 2.50 -7.54 -14.34
N HIS A 113 2.50 -6.21 -14.36
CA HIS A 113 3.40 -5.42 -13.52
C HIS A 113 2.88 -5.31 -12.08
N SER A 114 3.80 -5.21 -11.12
CA SER A 114 3.47 -5.01 -9.72
C SER A 114 4.49 -4.12 -9.03
N ASP A 115 4.01 -3.31 -8.10
CA ASP A 115 4.84 -2.49 -7.21
C ASP A 115 4.59 -2.89 -5.75
N SER A 116 5.49 -2.51 -4.85
CA SER A 116 5.34 -2.81 -3.43
C SER A 116 5.96 -1.78 -2.51
N VAL A 117 5.36 -1.59 -1.34
CA VAL A 117 5.89 -0.75 -0.26
C VAL A 117 5.89 -1.55 1.03
N SER A 118 6.95 -1.39 1.83
CA SER A 118 7.09 -2.08 3.11
C SER A 118 7.24 -1.08 4.25
N LEU A 119 6.64 -1.41 5.40
CA LEU A 119 6.89 -0.75 6.67
C LEU A 119 7.20 -1.81 7.73
N GLU A 120 7.94 -1.41 8.75
CA GLU A 120 8.33 -2.27 9.87
C GLU A 120 8.13 -1.55 11.21
N ALA A 121 7.73 -2.30 12.22
CA ALA A 121 7.60 -1.79 13.58
C ALA A 121 7.72 -2.93 14.61
N SER A 122 8.08 -2.59 15.83
CA SER A 122 7.97 -3.51 16.98
C SER A 122 6.51 -3.79 17.31
N SER A 123 6.25 -4.93 17.96
CA SER A 123 4.88 -5.23 18.44
C SER A 123 4.38 -4.18 19.43
N ASP A 124 3.14 -3.74 19.22
CA ASP A 124 2.44 -2.72 19.99
C ASP A 124 2.18 -3.16 21.44
N GLN A 125 2.97 -2.59 22.35
CA GLN A 125 2.92 -2.87 23.79
C GLN A 125 1.93 -1.98 24.56
N SER A 126 1.09 -1.21 23.88
CA SER A 126 0.19 -0.29 24.57
C SER A 126 -1.00 -1.02 25.20
N GLY A 127 -1.49 -0.45 26.31
CA GLY A 127 -2.61 -1.00 27.06
C GLY A 127 -2.32 -2.38 27.67
N ASN A 128 -3.38 -3.15 27.93
CA ASN A 128 -3.30 -4.49 28.53
C ASN A 128 -3.40 -5.59 27.46
N LYS A 129 -2.66 -5.45 26.35
CA LYS A 129 -2.65 -6.42 25.24
C LYS A 129 -1.77 -7.62 25.59
N ASN A 130 -2.20 -8.83 25.21
CA ASN A 130 -1.32 -9.99 25.19
C ASN A 130 -0.40 -9.95 23.94
N SER A 131 0.62 -10.80 23.90
CA SER A 131 1.62 -10.80 22.82
C SER A 131 1.01 -10.96 21.41
N ILE A 132 -0.04 -11.78 21.27
CA ILE A 132 -0.71 -12.00 19.99
C ILE A 132 -1.51 -10.76 19.56
N GLN A 133 -2.19 -10.11 20.51
CA GLN A 133 -2.92 -8.87 20.27
C GLN A 133 -1.98 -7.73 19.89
N ALA A 134 -0.83 -7.62 20.55
CA ALA A 134 0.22 -6.65 20.22
C ALA A 134 0.70 -6.81 18.77
N ILE A 135 0.97 -8.04 18.34
CA ILE A 135 1.37 -8.36 16.97
C ILE A 135 0.23 -8.00 16.00
N ALA A 136 -0.99 -8.43 16.26
CA ALA A 136 -2.14 -8.19 15.37
C ALA A 136 -2.46 -6.70 15.21
N SER A 137 -2.35 -5.92 16.29
CA SER A 137 -2.51 -4.46 16.27
C SER A 137 -1.49 -3.82 15.32
N THR A 138 -0.23 -4.20 15.47
CA THR A 138 0.87 -3.71 14.63
C THR A 138 0.68 -4.08 13.16
N VAL A 139 0.30 -5.33 12.87
CA VAL A 139 0.04 -5.78 11.49
C VAL A 139 -1.06 -4.95 10.84
N THR A 140 -2.19 -4.76 11.54
CA THR A 140 -3.33 -3.98 11.03
C THR A 140 -2.94 -2.53 10.77
N TYR A 141 -2.14 -1.94 11.66
CA TYR A 141 -1.61 -0.61 11.50
C TYR A 141 -0.72 -0.52 10.25
N LEU A 142 0.29 -1.37 10.12
CA LEU A 142 1.20 -1.34 8.98
C LEU A 142 0.48 -1.62 7.66
N GLN A 143 -0.54 -2.49 7.64
CA GLN A 143 -1.38 -2.73 6.46
C GLN A 143 -2.08 -1.45 5.97
N ARG A 144 -2.65 -0.67 6.90
CA ARG A 144 -3.31 0.60 6.59
C ARG A 144 -2.33 1.59 5.97
N HIS A 145 -1.19 1.81 6.61
CA HIS A 145 -0.22 2.80 6.16
C HIS A 145 0.48 2.41 4.85
N THR A 146 0.79 1.13 4.66
CA THR A 146 1.36 0.64 3.38
C THR A 146 0.36 0.77 2.23
N LEU A 147 -0.93 0.48 2.46
CA LEU A 147 -1.96 0.67 1.43
C LEU A 147 -2.14 2.16 1.07
N LYS A 148 -2.17 3.05 2.07
CA LYS A 148 -2.20 4.51 1.83
C LYS A 148 -0.97 4.95 1.03
N ALA A 149 0.23 4.50 1.41
CA ALA A 149 1.47 4.89 0.76
C ALA A 149 1.52 4.46 -0.72
N ILE A 150 1.16 3.21 -1.04
CA ILE A 150 1.23 2.71 -2.42
C ILE A 150 0.15 3.31 -3.33
N THR A 151 -1.01 3.65 -2.78
CA THR A 151 -2.11 4.26 -3.55
C THR A 151 -1.99 5.79 -3.63
N GLY A 152 -1.23 6.40 -2.72
CA GLY A 152 -1.08 7.85 -2.63
C GLY A 152 -2.31 8.57 -2.09
N VAL A 153 -3.21 7.85 -1.39
CA VAL A 153 -4.39 8.45 -0.75
C VAL A 153 -4.05 8.98 0.65
N SER A 154 -4.63 10.12 0.99
CA SER A 154 -4.56 10.71 2.33
C SER A 154 -5.92 10.70 3.00
N GLU A 155 -5.95 10.87 4.33
CA GLU A 155 -7.20 11.01 5.06
C GLU A 155 -7.64 12.48 5.01
N LYS A 156 -8.94 12.73 4.82
CA LYS A 156 -9.47 14.08 4.81
C LYS A 156 -9.35 14.71 6.22
N GLY A 157 -8.76 15.90 6.31
CA GLY A 157 -8.66 16.66 7.55
C GLY A 157 -7.28 16.72 8.22
N ASP A 158 -6.20 16.31 7.54
CA ASP A 158 -4.82 16.53 8.00
C ASP A 158 -4.31 17.97 7.70
N ASP A 159 -5.16 18.85 7.15
CA ASP A 159 -4.81 20.20 6.68
C ASP A 159 -5.39 21.34 7.55
N ASN A 160 -5.63 21.09 8.83
CA ASN A 160 -6.07 22.13 9.78
C ASN A 160 -5.04 22.50 10.86
N ASP A 161 -3.83 21.91 10.83
CA ASP A 161 -2.75 22.22 11.78
C ASP A 161 -1.83 23.36 11.30
N GLY A 162 -2.16 23.98 10.16
CA GLY A 162 -1.39 25.07 9.56
C GLY A 162 -1.74 26.49 10.05
N ASN A 163 -2.61 26.65 11.05
CA ASN A 163 -3.02 27.97 11.53
C ASN A 163 -2.81 28.11 13.05
N GLY A 164 -1.58 28.46 13.43
CA GLY A 164 -1.26 28.84 14.82
C GLY A 164 0.20 28.62 15.18
N ALA A 165 1.12 29.37 14.57
CA ALA A 165 2.39 29.65 15.23
C ALA A 165 2.08 30.36 16.56
N ASP A 166 2.81 29.97 17.61
CA ASP A 166 2.69 30.39 19.01
C ASP A 166 1.59 29.71 19.84
N SER A 167 1.87 28.48 20.30
CA SER A 167 1.98 28.15 21.73
C SER A 167 2.01 26.62 21.93
N ALA A 168 3.01 26.16 22.67
CA ALA A 168 3.20 24.79 23.15
C ALA A 168 3.51 23.73 22.08
N ALA A 169 4.81 23.43 21.98
CA ALA A 169 5.30 22.11 21.60
C ALA A 169 4.78 21.08 22.61
N GLU A 170 3.52 20.68 22.48
CA GLU A 170 3.06 19.41 23.04
C GLU A 170 3.27 18.35 21.97
N GLU A 171 4.23 17.48 22.27
CA GLU A 171 4.44 16.23 21.57
C GLU A 171 3.09 15.53 21.34
N ILE A 172 2.55 15.66 20.12
CA ILE A 172 1.56 14.73 19.60
C ILE A 172 2.33 13.43 19.33
N ARG A 173 2.66 12.74 20.42
CA ARG A 173 2.90 11.32 20.38
C ARG A 173 1.53 10.73 20.14
N ASP A 174 1.31 10.28 18.91
CA ASP A 174 0.29 9.30 18.60
C ASP A 174 0.54 8.07 19.50
N GLU A 175 0.04 8.13 20.73
CA GLU A 175 -0.03 7.00 21.66
C GLU A 175 -1.15 6.09 21.13
N TRP A 176 -0.77 5.16 20.25
CA TRP A 176 -1.52 3.96 19.88
C TRP A 176 -1.42 2.91 20.97
#